data_AF-A0A4R4LQT0-F1
#
_entry.id   AF-A0A4R4LQT0-F1
#
_cell.length_a   1.000
_cell.length_b   1.000
_cell.length_c   1.000
_cell.angle_alpha   90.00
_cell.angle_beta   90.00
_cell.angle_gamma   90.00
#
_symmetry.space_group_name_H-M   'P 1'
#
loop_
_entity.id
_entity.type
_entity.pdbx_description
1 polymer ?
#
loop_
_entity_poly.entity_id
_entity_poly.type
_entity_poly.pdbx_seq_one_letter_code
_entity_poly.pdbx_strand_id
1 'polypeptide(L)'
;MTEQRAGFPRRDADGRVLTLGDLLGVSLAGWLIGVLALVLFDWAFALIGAGEFGRTNGWLAVILPAWLFWDDFRAWEFGAARVVAALAAGVLAVVGGLLVAGLAAGFAPLATGGLAAAAFTVLYAVLWFEGVHWLARRTG
;
A
#
# COMPACT_ATOMS: atom_id res chain seq x y z
N MET A 1 -6.91 -36.30 -0.67
CA MET A 1 -7.39 -34.94 -0.36
C MET A 1 -6.20 -34.01 -0.41
N THR A 2 -6.00 -33.34 -1.54
CA THR A 2 -4.99 -32.29 -1.68
C THR A 2 -5.51 -31.06 -0.94
N GLU A 3 -4.91 -30.71 0.19
CA GLU A 3 -5.06 -29.38 0.78
C GLU A 3 -4.62 -28.37 -0.28
N GLN A 4 -5.61 -27.78 -0.95
CA GLN A 4 -5.41 -26.62 -1.80
C GLN A 4 -4.97 -25.53 -0.83
N ARG A 5 -3.65 -25.31 -0.69
CA ARG A 5 -3.07 -24.25 0.15
C ARG A 5 -3.88 -22.98 -0.14
N ALA A 6 -4.68 -22.54 0.83
CA ALA A 6 -5.41 -21.30 0.72
C ALA A 6 -4.38 -20.22 0.38
N GLY A 7 -4.51 -19.61 -0.80
CA GLY A 7 -3.56 -18.60 -1.26
C GLY A 7 -3.43 -17.50 -0.20
N PHE A 8 -2.23 -16.98 -0.02
CA PHE A 8 -2.02 -15.78 0.79
C PHE A 8 -2.15 -14.55 -0.13
N PRO A 9 -2.96 -13.53 0.21
CA PRO A 9 -3.75 -13.38 1.43
C PRO A 9 -5.02 -14.25 1.43
N ARG A 10 -5.49 -14.65 2.62
CA ARG A 10 -6.75 -15.38 2.74
C ARG A 10 -7.91 -14.45 2.39
N ARG A 11 -8.81 -14.91 1.53
CA ARG A 11 -9.96 -14.14 1.04
C ARG A 11 -11.27 -14.89 1.29
N ASP A 12 -12.35 -14.15 1.46
CA ASP A 12 -13.71 -14.70 1.54
C ASP A 12 -14.27 -15.06 0.15
N ALA A 13 -15.52 -15.52 0.09
CA ALA A 13 -16.19 -15.89 -1.16
C ALA A 13 -16.38 -14.72 -2.14
N ASP A 14 -16.43 -13.49 -1.62
CA ASP A 14 -16.55 -12.26 -2.41
C ASP A 14 -15.18 -11.71 -2.84
N GLY A 15 -14.09 -12.35 -2.40
CA GLY A 15 -12.72 -11.96 -2.70
C GLY A 15 -12.15 -10.91 -1.75
N ARG A 16 -12.79 -10.61 -0.61
CA ARG A 16 -12.32 -9.62 0.37
C ARG A 16 -11.25 -10.22 1.26
N VAL A 17 -10.26 -9.45 1.66
CA VAL A 17 -9.22 -9.93 2.58
C VAL A 17 -9.81 -10.15 3.98
N LEU A 18 -9.59 -11.35 4.54
CA LEU A 18 -10.23 -11.78 5.79
C LEU A 18 -9.65 -11.13 7.05
N THR A 19 -8.37 -10.77 7.05
CA THR A 19 -7.70 -10.25 8.25
C THR A 19 -6.81 -9.06 7.93
N LEU A 20 -6.71 -8.13 8.89
CA LEU A 20 -5.78 -7.00 8.79
C LEU A 20 -4.33 -7.46 8.63
N GLY A 21 -3.94 -8.55 9.31
CA GLY A 21 -2.61 -9.14 9.19
C GLY A 21 -2.29 -9.60 7.76
N ASP A 22 -3.26 -10.21 7.08
CA ASP A 22 -3.07 -10.64 5.68
C ASP A 22 -2.98 -9.42 4.76
N LEU A 23 -3.81 -8.39 4.98
CA LEU A 23 -3.78 -7.14 4.19
C LEU A 23 -2.47 -6.39 4.37
N LEU A 24 -2.00 -6.22 5.61
CA LEU A 24 -0.71 -5.62 5.92
C LEU A 24 0.43 -6.45 5.34
N GLY A 25 0.40 -7.77 5.49
CA GLY A 25 1.46 -8.65 5.00
C GLY A 25 1.61 -8.57 3.48
N VAL A 26 0.52 -8.68 2.72
CA VAL A 26 0.58 -8.62 1.26
C VAL A 26 0.92 -7.21 0.75
N SER A 27 0.39 -6.16 1.38
CA SER A 27 0.68 -4.78 0.97
C SER A 27 2.10 -4.36 1.30
N LEU A 28 2.64 -4.75 2.47
CA LEU A 28 4.05 -4.52 2.80
C LEU A 28 5.00 -5.33 1.94
N ALA A 29 4.65 -6.56 1.56
CA ALA A 29 5.40 -7.32 0.57
C ALA A 29 5.41 -6.59 -0.79
N GLY A 30 4.27 -6.08 -1.24
CA GLY A 30 4.17 -5.25 -2.44
C GLY A 30 5.02 -3.98 -2.36
N TRP A 31 4.99 -3.27 -1.24
CA TRP A 31 5.85 -2.10 -0.99
C TRP A 31 7.34 -2.48 -1.06
N LEU A 32 7.76 -3.55 -0.39
CA LEU A 32 9.15 -4.00 -0.37
C LEU A 32 9.61 -4.36 -1.79
N ILE A 33 8.81 -5.10 -2.56
CA ILE A 33 9.09 -5.41 -3.96
C ILE A 33 9.21 -4.12 -4.77
N GLY A 34 8.33 -3.15 -4.56
CA GLY A 34 8.39 -1.83 -5.19
C GLY A 34 9.69 -1.09 -4.88
N VAL A 35 10.10 -1.04 -3.61
CA VAL A 35 11.39 -0.44 -3.20
C VAL A 35 12.57 -1.15 -3.86
N LEU A 36 12.60 -2.48 -3.85
CA LEU A 36 13.67 -3.25 -4.47
C LEU A 36 13.77 -3.00 -5.97
N ALA A 37 12.62 -2.94 -6.66
CA ALA A 37 12.57 -2.60 -8.08
C ALA A 37 13.12 -1.19 -8.34
N LEU A 38 12.71 -0.19 -7.54
CA LEU A 38 13.22 1.18 -7.68
C LEU A 38 14.73 1.25 -7.43
N VAL A 39 15.24 0.60 -6.38
CA VAL A 39 16.68 0.53 -6.10
C VAL A 39 17.43 -0.09 -7.28
N LEU A 40 16.92 -1.18 -7.84
CA LEU A 40 17.53 -1.86 -8.99
C LEU A 40 17.55 -0.96 -10.24
N PHE A 41 16.45 -0.28 -10.54
CA PHE A 41 16.38 0.64 -11.69
C PHE A 41 17.29 1.84 -11.50
N ASP A 42 17.22 2.49 -10.35
CA ASP A 42 18.02 3.67 -10.01
C ASP A 42 19.53 3.35 -10.05
N TRP A 43 19.91 2.15 -9.58
CA TRP A 43 21.26 1.65 -9.69
C TRP A 43 21.69 1.39 -11.14
N ALA A 44 20.83 0.75 -11.95
CA ALA A 44 21.12 0.50 -13.36
C ALA A 44 21.31 1.80 -14.16
N PHE A 45 20.48 2.82 -13.90
CA PHE A 45 20.62 4.14 -14.53
C PHE A 45 21.90 4.86 -14.12
N ALA A 46 22.28 4.75 -12.85
CA ALA A 46 23.55 5.31 -12.37
C ALA A 46 24.76 4.65 -13.05
N LEU A 47 24.74 3.32 -13.25
CA LEU A 47 25.84 2.59 -13.90
C LEU A 47 26.08 3.01 -15.36
N ILE A 48 25.03 3.40 -16.09
CA ILE A 48 25.14 3.86 -17.48
C ILE A 48 25.36 5.38 -17.60
N GLY A 49 25.57 6.08 -16.48
CA GLY A 49 25.80 7.52 -16.43
C GLY A 49 24.56 8.38 -16.73
N ALA A 50 23.36 7.80 -16.66
CA ALA A 50 22.10 8.49 -16.93
C ALA A 50 21.51 9.22 -15.70
N GLY A 51 22.24 9.26 -14.58
CA GLY A 51 21.83 9.94 -13.36
C GLY A 51 22.70 9.61 -12.14
N GLU A 52 22.35 10.19 -11.00
CA GLU A 52 22.94 9.87 -9.70
C GLU A 52 22.02 8.92 -8.92
N PHE A 53 22.62 7.99 -8.18
CA PHE A 53 21.87 7.07 -7.32
C PHE A 53 21.16 7.83 -6.17
N GLY A 54 19.96 7.36 -5.82
CA GLY A 54 19.11 7.90 -4.78
C GLY A 54 18.16 9.02 -5.25
N ARG A 55 18.22 9.43 -6.52
CA ARG A 55 17.43 10.56 -7.04
C ARG A 55 16.02 10.17 -7.47
N THR A 56 15.76 8.88 -7.69
CA THR A 56 14.43 8.37 -8.03
C THR A 56 13.40 8.66 -6.93
N ASN A 57 12.17 9.01 -7.32
CA ASN A 57 11.09 9.26 -6.37
C ASN A 57 10.62 7.96 -5.70
N GLY A 58 10.94 7.79 -4.43
CA GLY A 58 10.57 6.59 -3.66
C GLY A 58 9.07 6.38 -3.46
N TRP A 59 8.22 7.41 -3.65
CA TRP A 59 6.76 7.26 -3.56
C TRP A 59 6.19 6.24 -4.55
N LEU A 60 6.91 5.99 -5.65
CA LEU A 60 6.52 4.98 -6.64
C LEU A 60 6.39 3.57 -6.04
N ALA A 61 6.99 3.31 -4.87
CA ALA A 61 6.83 2.04 -4.16
C ALA A 61 5.38 1.77 -3.69
N VAL A 62 4.51 2.79 -3.68
CA VAL A 62 3.07 2.64 -3.36
C VAL A 62 2.29 1.94 -4.47
N ILE A 63 2.79 1.87 -5.70
CA ILE A 63 2.01 1.38 -6.86
C ILE A 63 1.45 -0.03 -6.63
N LEU A 64 2.28 -0.97 -6.15
CA LEU A 64 1.82 -2.34 -5.86
C LEU A 64 0.81 -2.39 -4.71
N PRO A 65 1.07 -1.78 -3.53
CA PRO A 65 0.07 -1.63 -2.48
C PRO A 65 -1.26 -1.04 -2.99
N ALA A 66 -1.21 0.04 -3.76
CA ALA A 66 -2.41 0.72 -4.26
C ALA A 66 -3.24 -0.18 -5.18
N TRP A 67 -2.59 -1.00 -6.01
CA TRP A 67 -3.28 -1.97 -6.85
C TRP A 67 -3.97 -3.06 -6.02
N LEU A 68 -3.30 -3.56 -4.97
CA LEU A 68 -3.91 -4.52 -4.03
C LEU A 68 -5.11 -3.93 -3.28
N PHE A 69 -5.01 -2.68 -2.85
CA PHE A 69 -6.12 -1.97 -2.22
C PHE A 69 -7.28 -1.73 -3.17
N TRP A 70 -6.99 -1.46 -4.44
CA TRP A 70 -8.00 -1.33 -5.48
C TRP A 70 -8.74 -2.65 -5.72
N ASP A 71 -8.03 -3.77 -5.74
CA ASP A 71 -8.63 -5.10 -5.84
C ASP A 71 -9.54 -5.40 -4.66
N ASP A 72 -9.09 -5.12 -3.43
CA ASP A 72 -9.92 -5.30 -2.24
C ASP A 72 -11.14 -4.37 -2.27
N PHE A 73 -10.97 -3.09 -2.63
CA PHE A 73 -12.08 -2.13 -2.80
C PHE A 73 -13.16 -2.63 -3.77
N ARG A 74 -12.76 -3.27 -4.87
CA ARG A 74 -13.69 -3.84 -5.87
C ARG A 74 -14.43 -5.08 -5.37
N ALA A 75 -13.88 -5.81 -4.40
CA ALA A 75 -14.50 -7.00 -3.80
C ALA A 75 -15.64 -6.66 -2.80
N TRP A 76 -15.68 -5.43 -2.29
CA TRP A 76 -16.81 -4.94 -1.50
C TRP A 76 -17.97 -4.56 -2.41
N GLU A 77 -19.21 -4.82 -2.00
CA GLU A 77 -20.40 -4.44 -2.76
C GLU A 77 -20.48 -2.93 -3.04
N PHE A 78 -21.21 -2.56 -4.09
CA PHE A 78 -21.42 -1.15 -4.44
C PHE A 78 -22.18 -0.42 -3.33
N GLY A 79 -21.56 0.61 -2.75
CA GLY A 79 -22.20 1.46 -1.75
C GLY A 79 -21.39 2.71 -1.44
N ALA A 80 -22.06 3.75 -0.95
CA ALA A 80 -21.40 4.98 -0.50
C ALA A 80 -20.41 4.70 0.65
N ALA A 81 -20.68 3.68 1.46
CA ALA A 81 -19.86 3.27 2.59
C ALA A 81 -18.40 3.00 2.22
N ARG A 82 -18.16 2.10 1.25
CA ARG A 82 -16.79 1.79 0.82
C ARG A 82 -16.07 3.01 0.22
N VAL A 83 -16.79 3.89 -0.47
CA VAL A 83 -16.18 5.10 -1.07
C VAL A 83 -15.73 6.05 0.03
N VAL A 84 -16.58 6.30 1.03
CA VAL A 84 -16.24 7.17 2.17
C VAL A 84 -15.06 6.59 2.96
N ALA A 85 -15.06 5.28 3.23
CA ALA A 85 -13.95 4.62 3.92
C ALA A 85 -12.64 4.72 3.13
N ALA A 86 -12.67 4.46 1.82
CA ALA A 86 -11.49 4.55 0.95
C ALA A 86 -10.94 5.98 0.86
N LEU A 87 -11.81 6.99 0.72
CA LEU A 87 -11.40 8.38 0.66
C LEU A 87 -10.81 8.87 1.99
N ALA A 88 -11.46 8.55 3.11
CA ALA A 88 -10.96 8.92 4.44
C ALA A 88 -9.60 8.26 4.73
N ALA A 89 -9.47 6.96 4.44
CA ALA A 89 -8.21 6.24 4.56
C ALA A 89 -7.14 6.83 3.64
N GLY A 90 -7.48 7.13 2.39
CA GLY A 90 -6.59 7.75 1.40
C GLY A 90 -6.02 9.09 1.88
N VAL A 91 -6.89 10.01 2.30
CA VAL A 91 -6.45 11.34 2.76
C VAL A 91 -5.54 11.23 3.98
N LEU A 92 -5.94 10.46 4.98
CA LEU A 92 -5.16 10.31 6.21
C LEU A 92 -3.83 9.60 5.96
N ALA A 93 -3.79 8.60 5.09
CA ALA A 93 -2.58 7.91 4.70
C ALA A 93 -1.61 8.82 3.93
N VAL A 94 -2.12 9.68 3.01
CA VAL A 94 -1.28 10.67 2.31
C VAL A 94 -0.67 11.65 3.30
N VAL A 95 -1.47 12.20 4.22
CA VAL A 95 -0.98 13.12 5.25
C VAL A 95 0.09 12.44 6.11
N GLY A 96 -0.16 11.22 6.58
CA GLY A 96 0.83 10.47 7.35
C GLY A 96 2.12 10.17 6.58
N GLY A 97 2.02 9.81 5.30
CA GLY A 97 3.20 9.63 4.44
C GLY A 97 3.99 10.93 4.25
N LEU A 98 3.32 12.06 4.04
CA LEU A 98 3.96 13.37 3.93
C LEU A 98 4.64 13.81 5.24
N LEU A 99 4.04 13.52 6.39
CA LEU A 99 4.66 13.77 7.69
C LEU A 99 5.96 12.96 7.84
N VAL A 100 5.94 11.67 7.49
CA VAL A 100 7.16 10.84 7.50
C VAL A 100 8.20 11.34 6.51
N ALA A 101 7.79 11.78 5.31
CA ALA A 101 8.68 12.40 4.34
C ALA A 101 9.37 13.65 4.91
N GLY A 102 8.62 14.51 5.61
CA GLY A 102 9.16 15.70 6.26
C GLY A 102 10.19 15.38 7.35
N LEU A 103 9.94 14.34 8.15
CA LEU A 103 10.90 13.86 9.15
C LEU A 103 12.16 13.25 8.50
N ALA A 104 12.00 12.65 7.32
CA ALA A 104 13.06 12.02 6.54
C ALA A 104 13.69 12.96 5.48
N ALA A 105 13.48 14.29 5.58
CA ALA A 105 13.90 15.24 4.54
C ALA A 105 15.43 15.34 4.35
N GLY A 106 16.22 14.88 5.32
CA GLY A 106 17.68 14.83 5.21
C GLY A 106 18.23 13.64 4.42
N PHE A 107 17.40 12.67 4.05
CA PHE A 107 17.82 11.49 3.28
C PHE A 107 17.72 11.72 1.76
N ALA A 108 18.25 10.78 0.98
CA ALA A 108 18.07 10.78 -0.47
C ALA A 108 16.58 10.63 -0.85
N PRO A 109 16.12 11.26 -1.95
CA PRO A 109 14.73 11.19 -2.41
C PRO A 109 14.13 9.78 -2.48
N LEU A 110 14.93 8.78 -2.89
CA LEU A 110 14.51 7.38 -2.92
C LEU A 110 14.16 6.85 -1.51
N ALA A 111 15.01 7.13 -0.53
CA ALA A 111 14.80 6.71 0.85
C ALA A 111 13.64 7.47 1.51
N THR A 112 13.60 8.80 1.37
CA THR A 112 12.53 9.65 1.90
C THR A 112 11.18 9.24 1.34
N GLY A 113 11.07 9.07 0.02
CA GLY A 113 9.84 8.63 -0.63
C GLY A 113 9.47 7.18 -0.29
N GLY A 114 10.45 6.28 -0.16
CA GLY A 114 10.21 4.89 0.22
C GLY A 114 9.65 4.75 1.64
N LEU A 115 10.15 5.55 2.60
CA LEU A 115 9.61 5.62 3.96
C LEU A 115 8.20 6.22 3.99
N ALA A 116 7.97 7.27 3.21
CA ALA A 116 6.65 7.88 3.06
C ALA A 116 5.63 6.88 2.48
N ALA A 117 6.04 6.11 1.47
CA ALA A 117 5.26 5.03 0.88
C ALA A 117 4.93 3.92 1.88
N ALA A 118 5.86 3.56 2.76
CA ALA A 118 5.64 2.57 3.81
C ALA A 118 4.56 3.06 4.80
N ALA A 119 4.70 4.30 5.27
CA ALA A 119 3.76 4.91 6.19
C ALA A 119 2.36 5.03 5.58
N PHE A 120 2.27 5.48 4.32
CA PHE A 120 1.03 5.47 3.55
C PHE A 120 0.41 4.07 3.52
N THR A 121 1.20 3.05 3.16
CA THR A 121 0.72 1.68 2.99
C THR A 121 0.13 1.13 4.29
N VAL A 122 0.82 1.30 5.41
CA VAL A 122 0.36 0.84 6.73
C VAL A 122 -0.89 1.59 7.16
N LEU A 123 -0.89 2.92 7.08
CA LEU A 123 -2.01 3.74 7.50
C LEU A 123 -3.25 3.46 6.66
N TYR A 124 -3.08 3.36 5.33
CA TYR A 124 -4.18 3.03 4.44
C TYR A 124 -4.76 1.66 4.79
N ALA A 125 -3.93 0.62 4.92
CA ALA A 125 -4.40 -0.73 5.23
C ALA A 125 -5.22 -0.78 6.53
N VAL A 126 -4.73 -0.14 7.61
CA VAL A 126 -5.43 -0.10 8.91
C VAL A 126 -6.75 0.66 8.80
N LEU A 127 -6.71 1.88 8.26
CA LEU A 127 -7.89 2.75 8.19
C LEU A 127 -8.96 2.20 7.23
N TRP A 128 -8.53 1.64 6.10
CA TRP A 128 -9.41 0.98 5.15
C TRP A 128 -10.09 -0.22 5.79
N PHE A 129 -9.31 -1.16 6.34
CA PHE A 129 -9.83 -2.40 6.90
C PHE A 129 -10.83 -2.12 8.03
N GLU A 130 -10.45 -1.29 9.00
CA GLU A 130 -11.36 -0.95 10.10
C GLU A 130 -12.57 -0.13 9.62
N GLY A 131 -12.34 0.84 8.73
CA GLY A 131 -13.37 1.74 8.23
C GLY A 131 -14.46 1.03 7.43
N VAL A 132 -14.07 0.15 6.50
CA VAL A 132 -15.03 -0.56 5.64
C VAL A 132 -15.87 -1.55 6.45
N HIS A 133 -15.24 -2.31 7.36
CA HIS A 133 -15.95 -3.26 8.22
C HIS A 133 -16.87 -2.54 9.22
N TRP A 134 -16.44 -1.42 9.78
CA TRP A 134 -17.27 -0.62 10.70
C TRP A 134 -18.49 -0.04 10.00
N LEU A 135 -18.32 0.49 8.79
CA LEU A 135 -19.41 1.14 8.08
C LEU A 135 -20.38 0.13 7.49
N ALA A 136 -19.89 -1.00 6.98
CA ALA A 136 -20.72 -2.11 6.52
C ALA A 136 -21.68 -2.62 7.61
N ARG A 137 -21.22 -2.71 8.87
CA ARG A 137 -22.08 -3.10 10.02
C ARG A 137 -23.18 -2.08 10.36
N ARG A 138 -23.07 -0.83 9.90
CA ARG A 138 -24.02 0.26 10.22
C ARG A 138 -24.97 0.59 9.08
N THR A 139 -24.61 0.23 7.85
CA THR A 139 -25.39 0.56 6.64
C THR A 139 -25.97 -0.67 5.95
N GLY A 140 -25.65 -1.88 6.42
CA GLY A 140 -26.15 -3.16 5.91
C GLY A 140 -27.16 -3.81 6.85
#